data_AF-A0A3D0Q010-F1
#
_entry.id   AF-A0A3D0Q010-F1
#
_cell.length_a   1.000
_cell.length_b   1.000
_cell.length_c   1.000
_cell.angle_alpha   90.00
_cell.angle_beta   90.00
_cell.angle_gamma   90.00
#
_symmetry.space_group_name_H-M   'P 1'
#
loop_
_entity.id
_entity.type
_entity.pdbx_description
1 polymer ?
#
loop_
_entity_poly.entity_id
_entity_poly.type
_entity_poly.pdbx_seq_one_letter_code
_entity_poly.pdbx_strand_id
1 'polypeptide(L)'
;MLAASSCQAQPGAFDDVTEVNIPNFQRGTDEFYFYIRTLLSLALAQTDNQFGPVILVPDSEVASQQEQFNQLTQGTTDINWSITTIKREQQHIAVRVPLTAGLFGYRVILVRASDERFDEQLGVAELKALTAVQGAGWPDTTVLTFNGFNLITDSYNGAFESLSNGQADYFPRAANEVFTELKSRSTKDLIIA
;
A
#
# COMPACT_ATOMS: atom_id res chain seq x y z
N MET A 1 31.47 21.47 -22.24
CA MET A 1 30.15 21.43 -22.89
C MET A 1 29.60 20.03 -22.71
N LEU A 2 28.70 19.84 -21.74
CA LEU A 2 28.00 18.58 -21.53
C LEU A 2 26.76 18.60 -22.44
N ALA A 3 26.72 17.69 -23.40
CA ALA A 3 25.54 17.51 -24.25
C ALA A 3 24.42 16.92 -23.39
N ALA A 4 23.31 17.64 -23.29
CA ALA A 4 22.07 17.09 -22.78
C ALA A 4 21.57 16.03 -23.77
N SER A 5 21.68 14.76 -23.40
CA SER A 5 20.93 13.69 -24.08
C SER A 5 19.45 13.93 -23.84
N SER A 6 18.77 14.47 -24.85
CA SER A 6 17.33 14.53 -24.90
C SER A 6 16.79 13.10 -24.92
N CYS A 7 16.14 12.69 -23.83
CA CYS A 7 15.32 11.49 -23.79
C CYS A 7 14.07 11.75 -24.63
N GLN A 8 14.20 11.66 -25.95
CA GLN A 8 13.05 11.62 -26.85
C GLN A 8 12.74 10.14 -27.07
N ALA A 9 11.64 9.67 -26.48
CA ALA A 9 11.05 8.40 -26.85
C ALA A 9 10.75 8.44 -28.35
N GLN A 10 11.40 7.57 -29.13
CA GLN A 10 11.00 7.33 -30.51
C GLN A 10 9.67 6.57 -30.46
N PRO A 11 8.60 7.05 -31.12
CA PRO A 11 7.37 6.29 -31.20
C PRO A 11 7.70 4.97 -31.93
N GLY A 12 7.46 3.85 -31.24
CA GLY A 12 7.51 2.53 -31.87
C GLY A 12 6.52 2.47 -33.02
N ALA A 13 6.70 1.49 -33.91
CA ALA A 13 5.68 1.21 -34.92
C ALA A 13 4.34 0.99 -34.19
N PHE A 14 3.26 1.59 -34.69
CA PHE A 14 1.90 1.54 -34.11
C PHE A 14 1.33 0.10 -33.95
N ASP A 15 2.09 -0.93 -34.30
CA ASP A 15 1.74 -2.35 -34.20
C ASP A 15 2.34 -3.06 -32.97
N ASP A 16 3.33 -2.47 -32.28
CA ASP A 16 3.91 -3.06 -31.07
C ASP A 16 3.15 -2.58 -29.83
N VAL A 17 2.39 -3.48 -29.21
CA VAL A 17 1.76 -3.22 -27.92
C VAL A 17 2.82 -3.27 -26.83
N THR A 18 2.94 -2.20 -26.05
CA THR A 18 3.90 -2.16 -24.95
C THR A 18 3.34 -2.88 -23.73
N GLU A 19 4.07 -3.86 -23.21
CA GLU A 19 3.76 -4.49 -21.93
C GLU A 19 4.38 -3.69 -20.78
N VAL A 20 3.59 -3.43 -19.75
CA VAL A 20 4.03 -2.74 -18.52
C VAL A 20 3.70 -3.62 -17.33
N ASN A 21 4.73 -4.04 -16.62
CA ASN A 21 4.63 -4.90 -15.45
C ASN A 21 4.20 -4.10 -14.23
N ILE A 22 3.19 -4.59 -13.51
CA ILE A 22 2.63 -3.97 -12.31
C ILE A 22 2.52 -4.98 -11.18
N PRO A 23 2.61 -4.56 -9.91
CA PRO A 23 2.48 -5.46 -8.77
C PRO A 23 1.19 -6.29 -8.83
N ASN A 24 1.29 -7.53 -8.41
CA ASN A 24 0.10 -8.32 -8.09
C ASN A 24 -0.47 -7.88 -6.73
N PHE A 25 -1.75 -8.17 -6.48
CA PHE A 25 -2.45 -7.72 -5.29
C PHE A 25 -2.58 -8.81 -4.24
N GLN A 26 -2.64 -8.39 -2.98
CA GLN A 26 -2.91 -9.28 -1.87
C GLN A 26 -4.42 -9.45 -1.68
N ARG A 27 -4.88 -10.67 -1.39
CA ARG A 27 -6.29 -10.92 -1.06
C ARG A 27 -6.77 -9.98 0.06
N GLY A 28 -7.91 -9.35 -0.15
CA GLY A 28 -8.46 -8.30 0.73
C GLY A 28 -8.11 -6.88 0.28
N THR A 29 -7.27 -6.72 -0.75
CA THR A 29 -6.95 -5.42 -1.38
C THR A 29 -7.50 -5.30 -2.81
N ASP A 30 -8.32 -6.26 -3.22
CA ASP A 30 -8.85 -6.44 -4.59
C ASP A 30 -9.53 -5.18 -5.14
N GLU A 31 -10.38 -4.54 -4.33
CA GLU A 31 -11.11 -3.34 -4.74
C GLU A 31 -10.17 -2.16 -5.01
N PHE A 32 -9.18 -1.98 -4.13
CA PHE A 32 -8.19 -0.91 -4.28
C PHE A 32 -7.26 -1.19 -5.47
N TYR A 33 -6.83 -2.44 -5.65
CA TYR A 33 -6.07 -2.86 -6.83
C TYR A 33 -6.82 -2.57 -8.13
N PHE A 34 -8.09 -2.97 -8.19
CA PHE A 34 -8.94 -2.74 -9.36
C PHE A 34 -9.07 -1.24 -9.66
N TYR A 35 -9.33 -0.42 -8.64
CA TYR A 35 -9.38 1.03 -8.78
C TYR A 35 -8.09 1.61 -9.40
N ILE A 36 -6.93 1.24 -8.86
CA ILE A 36 -5.63 1.76 -9.33
C ILE A 36 -5.33 1.28 -10.74
N ARG A 37 -5.53 -0.01 -11.03
CA ARG A 37 -5.31 -0.59 -12.36
C ARG A 37 -6.22 0.05 -13.40
N THR A 38 -7.50 0.27 -13.09
CA THR A 38 -8.44 0.96 -13.98
C THR A 38 -8.00 2.39 -14.23
N LEU A 39 -7.65 3.14 -13.18
CA LEU A 39 -7.19 4.52 -13.31
C LEU A 39 -5.92 4.63 -14.16
N LEU A 40 -4.94 3.75 -13.93
CA LEU A 40 -3.71 3.68 -14.71
C LEU A 40 -4.00 3.34 -16.18
N SER A 41 -4.89 2.37 -16.44
CA SER A 41 -5.30 2.01 -17.80
C SER A 41 -5.96 3.19 -18.52
N LEU A 42 -6.85 3.93 -17.84
CA LEU A 42 -7.50 5.10 -18.40
C LEU A 42 -6.51 6.23 -18.70
N ALA A 43 -5.52 6.43 -17.82
CA ALA A 43 -4.49 7.45 -18.01
C ALA A 43 -3.58 7.12 -19.20
N LEU A 44 -3.18 5.85 -19.35
CA LEU A 44 -2.38 5.38 -20.48
C LEU A 44 -3.15 5.48 -21.80
N ALA A 45 -4.43 5.12 -21.81
CA ALA A 45 -5.27 5.23 -23.01
C ALA A 45 -5.39 6.68 -23.55
N GLN A 46 -5.20 7.71 -22.71
CA GLN A 46 -5.16 9.10 -23.19
C GLN A 46 -3.95 9.41 -24.06
N THR A 47 -2.90 8.58 -23.99
CA THR A 47 -1.63 8.81 -24.67
C THR A 47 -1.34 7.80 -25.78
N ASP A 48 -2.27 6.88 -26.07
CA ASP A 48 -2.17 5.87 -27.13
C ASP A 48 -1.82 6.47 -28.49
N ASN A 49 -2.44 7.60 -28.86
CA ASN A 49 -2.17 8.28 -30.13
C ASN A 49 -0.73 8.81 -30.27
N GLN A 50 -0.01 8.94 -29.14
CA GLN A 50 1.34 9.48 -29.09
C GLN A 50 2.40 8.39 -28.86
N PHE A 51 2.12 7.39 -28.02
CA PHE A 51 3.10 6.38 -27.60
C PHE A 51 2.71 4.95 -27.95
N GLY A 52 1.54 4.73 -28.53
CA GLY A 52 0.99 3.41 -28.81
C GLY A 52 0.25 2.80 -27.60
N PRO A 53 -0.50 1.72 -27.84
CA PRO A 53 -1.29 1.06 -26.80
C PRO A 53 -0.40 0.33 -25.77
N VAL A 54 -0.88 0.31 -24.52
CA VAL A 54 -0.21 -0.37 -23.41
C VAL A 54 -1.10 -1.47 -22.82
N ILE A 55 -0.50 -2.62 -22.51
CA ILE A 55 -1.12 -3.69 -21.71
C ILE A 55 -0.45 -3.74 -20.33
N LEU A 56 -1.28 -3.68 -19.29
CA LEU A 56 -0.83 -3.88 -17.91
C LEU A 56 -0.77 -5.37 -17.58
N VAL A 57 0.43 -5.86 -17.28
CA VAL A 57 0.73 -7.26 -16.93
C VAL A 57 0.98 -7.36 -15.43
N PRO A 58 0.12 -8.05 -14.65
CA PRO A 58 0.39 -8.28 -13.25
C PRO A 58 1.58 -9.21 -13.05
N ASP A 59 2.43 -8.90 -12.06
CA ASP A 59 3.52 -9.77 -11.64
C ASP A 59 2.99 -11.17 -11.25
N SER A 60 3.81 -12.20 -11.45
CA SER A 60 3.36 -13.59 -11.23
C SER A 60 3.06 -13.91 -9.77
N GLU A 61 3.73 -13.24 -8.84
CA GLU A 61 3.67 -13.51 -7.40
C GLU A 61 3.26 -12.26 -6.60
N VAL A 62 2.59 -12.48 -5.48
CA VAL A 62 2.29 -11.41 -4.52
C VAL A 62 3.53 -11.11 -3.68
N ALA A 63 3.98 -9.87 -3.72
CA ALA A 63 5.19 -9.41 -3.05
C ALA A 63 4.88 -8.51 -1.85
N SER A 64 5.75 -8.53 -0.83
CA SER A 64 5.71 -7.52 0.23
C SER A 64 6.00 -6.13 -0.34
N GLN A 65 5.59 -5.06 0.34
CA GLN A 65 5.86 -3.70 -0.13
C GLN A 65 7.37 -3.43 -0.32
N GLN A 66 8.22 -3.96 0.56
CA GLN A 66 9.68 -3.84 0.42
C GLN A 66 10.17 -4.55 -0.85
N GLU A 67 9.62 -5.73 -1.13
CA GLU A 67 10.02 -6.52 -2.30
C GLU A 67 9.53 -5.89 -3.61
N GLN A 68 8.33 -5.29 -3.64
CA GLN A 68 7.85 -4.52 -4.79
C GLN A 68 8.79 -3.36 -5.16
N PHE A 69 9.42 -2.70 -4.18
CA PHE A 69 10.44 -1.67 -4.46
C PHE A 69 11.77 -2.26 -4.93
N ASN A 70 12.13 -3.47 -4.47
CA ASN A 70 13.30 -4.17 -4.98
C ASN A 70 13.10 -4.55 -6.46
N GLN A 71 11.92 -5.07 -6.81
CA GLN A 71 11.54 -5.41 -8.19
C GLN A 71 11.54 -4.17 -9.09
N LEU A 72 11.01 -3.04 -8.60
CA LEU A 72 11.07 -1.76 -9.30
C LEU A 72 12.52 -1.29 -9.55
N THR A 73 13.40 -1.46 -8.58
CA THR A 73 14.84 -1.13 -8.73
C THR A 73 15.53 -2.05 -9.74
N GLN A 74 15.13 -3.31 -9.80
CA GLN A 74 15.69 -4.31 -10.72
C GLN A 74 15.12 -4.23 -12.14
N GLY A 75 14.01 -3.51 -12.33
CA GLY A 75 13.31 -3.42 -13.61
C GLY A 75 12.49 -4.66 -13.95
N THR A 76 12.16 -5.51 -12.97
CA THR A 76 11.22 -6.63 -13.17
C THR A 76 9.76 -6.21 -12.98
N THR A 77 9.54 -5.07 -12.32
CA THR A 77 8.24 -4.37 -12.23
C THR A 77 8.47 -2.94 -12.72
N ASP A 78 7.61 -2.44 -13.61
CA ASP A 78 7.80 -1.13 -14.26
C ASP A 78 7.16 0.02 -13.47
N ILE A 79 5.98 -0.23 -12.88
CA ILE A 79 5.22 0.77 -12.13
C ILE A 79 4.78 0.18 -10.80
N ASN A 80 4.97 0.93 -9.71
CA ASN A 80 4.46 0.57 -8.38
C ASN A 80 3.64 1.72 -7.77
N TRP A 81 2.67 1.40 -6.90
CA TRP A 81 1.91 2.36 -6.10
C TRP A 81 2.10 2.07 -4.61
N SER A 82 2.39 3.12 -3.84
CA SER A 82 2.63 2.96 -2.40
C SER A 82 2.44 4.29 -1.67
N ILE A 83 2.46 4.23 -0.33
CA ILE A 83 2.61 5.41 0.51
C ILE A 83 3.98 6.03 0.24
N THR A 84 4.02 7.33 0.01
CA THR A 84 5.26 8.05 -0.31
C THR A 84 6.17 8.21 0.91
N THR A 85 7.48 8.23 0.69
CA THR A 85 8.48 8.71 1.65
C THR A 85 9.56 9.48 0.90
N ILE A 86 10.27 10.40 1.59
CA ILE A 86 11.39 11.14 1.00
C ILE A 86 12.41 10.18 0.35
N LYS A 87 12.73 9.07 1.03
CA LYS A 87 13.65 8.05 0.53
C LYS A 87 13.14 7.41 -0.77
N ARG A 88 11.86 7.02 -0.83
CA ARG A 88 11.27 6.39 -2.02
C ARG A 88 11.30 7.33 -3.23
N GLU A 89 10.95 8.60 -3.04
CA GLU A 89 10.96 9.60 -4.12
C GLU A 89 12.36 10.01 -4.57
N GLN A 90 13.38 9.84 -3.73
CA GLN A 90 14.79 10.03 -4.13
C GLN A 90 15.34 8.85 -4.93
N GLN A 91 14.82 7.64 -4.68
CA GLN A 91 15.29 6.40 -5.31
C GLN A 91 14.55 6.06 -6.61
N HIS A 92 13.33 6.58 -6.81
CA HIS A 92 12.47 6.25 -7.95
C HIS A 92 11.77 7.50 -8.49
N ILE A 93 11.30 7.42 -9.74
CA ILE A 93 10.55 8.52 -10.36
C ILE A 93 9.13 8.54 -9.78
N ALA A 94 8.81 9.60 -9.03
CA ALA A 94 7.52 9.75 -8.37
C ALA A 94 6.48 10.48 -9.24
N VAL A 95 5.33 9.86 -9.46
CA VAL A 95 4.13 10.51 -10.00
C VAL A 95 3.27 11.01 -8.84
N ARG A 96 3.30 12.33 -8.59
CA ARG A 96 2.68 12.96 -7.42
C ARG A 96 1.20 13.28 -7.64
N VAL A 97 0.39 12.23 -7.80
CA VAL A 97 -1.07 12.35 -7.85
C VAL A 97 -1.66 11.66 -6.61
N PRO A 98 -2.45 12.36 -5.78
CA PRO A 98 -3.00 11.78 -4.55
C PRO A 98 -4.17 10.85 -4.86
N LEU A 99 -3.87 9.58 -5.17
CA LEU A 99 -4.85 8.57 -5.61
C LEU A 99 -6.01 8.34 -4.63
N THR A 100 -5.77 8.58 -3.33
CA THR A 100 -6.77 8.45 -2.25
C THR A 100 -6.98 9.74 -1.47
N ALA A 101 -6.56 10.89 -1.99
CA ALA A 101 -6.70 12.20 -1.34
C ALA A 101 -6.21 12.25 0.14
N GLY A 102 -5.22 11.41 0.50
CA GLY A 102 -4.65 11.33 1.84
C GLY A 102 -5.30 10.34 2.80
N LEU A 103 -6.31 9.56 2.35
CA LEU A 103 -7.06 8.64 3.23
C LEU A 103 -6.20 7.56 3.92
N PHE A 104 -5.03 7.20 3.36
CA PHE A 104 -4.09 6.28 4.02
C PHE A 104 -3.56 6.79 5.37
N GLY A 105 -3.56 8.13 5.56
CA GLY A 105 -3.15 8.77 6.80
C GLY A 105 -4.26 8.85 7.86
N TYR A 106 -5.51 8.57 7.49
CA TYR A 106 -6.62 8.51 8.44
C TYR A 106 -6.70 7.09 9.00
N ARG A 107 -6.37 6.95 10.28
CA ARG A 107 -6.31 5.64 10.95
C ARG A 107 -7.56 5.42 11.79
N VAL A 108 -8.17 4.26 11.63
CA VAL A 108 -9.11 3.70 12.60
C VAL A 108 -8.41 2.59 13.37
N ILE A 109 -8.96 2.22 14.52
CA ILE A 109 -8.37 1.22 15.41
C ILE A 109 -9.14 -0.08 15.23
N LEU A 110 -8.46 -1.12 14.74
CA LEU A 110 -8.97 -2.48 14.79
C LEU A 110 -8.61 -3.13 16.12
N VAL A 111 -9.58 -3.82 16.71
CA VAL A 111 -9.44 -4.50 18.01
C VAL A 111 -10.16 -5.83 17.99
N ARG A 112 -9.96 -6.66 19.02
CA ARG A 112 -10.81 -7.82 19.26
C ARG A 112 -12.14 -7.38 19.85
N ALA A 113 -13.24 -7.94 19.37
CA ALA A 113 -14.60 -7.67 19.85
C ALA A 113 -14.81 -8.02 21.33
N SER A 114 -13.95 -8.88 21.89
CA SER A 114 -13.99 -9.26 23.31
C SER A 114 -13.15 -8.35 24.22
N ASP A 115 -12.55 -7.29 23.68
CA ASP A 115 -11.62 -6.44 24.42
C ASP A 115 -12.31 -5.18 24.97
N GLU A 116 -12.90 -5.32 26.15
CA GLU A 116 -13.71 -4.29 26.83
C GLU A 116 -12.95 -2.99 27.10
N ARG A 117 -11.60 -2.99 27.04
CA ARG A 117 -10.78 -1.77 27.18
C ARG A 117 -11.13 -0.72 26.11
N PHE A 118 -11.67 -1.15 24.98
CA PHE A 118 -12.04 -0.30 23.84
C PHE A 118 -13.53 0.06 23.79
N ASP A 119 -14.33 -0.35 24.79
CA ASP A 119 -15.73 0.07 24.91
C ASP A 119 -15.85 1.55 25.32
N GLU A 120 -14.78 2.12 25.89
CA GLU A 120 -14.66 3.53 26.23
C GLU A 120 -13.64 4.24 25.34
N GLN A 121 -13.77 5.56 25.22
CA GLN A 121 -12.84 6.36 24.43
C GLN A 121 -11.46 6.44 25.10
N LEU A 122 -10.47 5.79 24.51
CA LEU A 122 -9.08 5.86 24.96
C LEU A 122 -8.37 7.14 24.50
N GLY A 123 -7.63 7.75 25.40
CA GLY A 123 -6.69 8.82 25.13
C GLY A 123 -5.36 8.31 24.56
N VAL A 124 -4.56 9.24 24.03
CA VAL A 124 -3.25 8.93 23.42
C VAL A 124 -2.28 8.27 24.39
N ALA A 125 -2.30 8.65 25.68
CA ALA A 125 -1.41 8.06 26.69
C ALA A 125 -1.74 6.58 26.95
N GLU A 126 -3.02 6.22 26.97
CA GLU A 126 -3.48 4.85 27.16
C GLU A 126 -3.12 4.00 25.94
N LEU A 127 -3.33 4.51 24.72
CA LEU A 127 -2.93 3.83 23.49
C LEU A 127 -1.42 3.58 23.41
N LYS A 128 -0.59 4.49 23.93
CA LYS A 128 0.87 4.29 23.99
C LYS A 128 1.29 3.23 25.01
N ALA A 129 0.49 2.99 26.05
CA ALA A 129 0.74 1.94 27.02
C ALA A 129 0.37 0.55 26.47
N LEU A 130 -0.54 0.50 25.49
CA LEU A 130 -0.92 -0.71 24.77
C LEU A 130 0.04 -1.01 23.60
N THR A 131 0.01 -2.25 23.11
CA THR A 131 0.85 -2.72 22.00
C THR A 131 0.08 -2.69 20.68
N ALA A 132 0.52 -1.88 19.72
CA ALA A 132 0.01 -1.89 18.36
C ALA A 132 0.64 -3.02 17.52
N VAL A 133 -0.03 -3.49 16.48
CA VAL A 133 0.61 -4.23 15.37
C VAL A 133 0.62 -3.39 14.09
N GLN A 134 1.67 -3.52 13.28
CA GLN A 134 1.81 -2.90 11.96
C GLN A 134 2.45 -3.87 10.96
N GLY A 135 2.27 -3.58 9.67
CA GLY A 135 2.98 -4.31 8.61
C GLY A 135 4.48 -4.04 8.62
N ALA A 136 5.29 -5.09 8.48
CA ALA A 136 6.73 -5.00 8.38
C ALA A 136 7.15 -4.19 7.15
N GLY A 137 8.07 -3.24 7.33
CA GLY A 137 8.54 -2.36 6.27
C GLY A 137 7.57 -1.24 5.87
N TRP A 138 6.44 -1.08 6.57
CA TRP A 138 5.52 0.02 6.32
C TRP A 138 6.05 1.33 6.92
N PRO A 139 5.89 2.48 6.24
CA PRO A 139 6.32 3.78 6.76
C PRO A 139 5.70 4.15 8.12
N ASP A 140 4.49 3.66 8.38
CA ASP A 140 3.75 3.89 9.63
C ASP A 140 4.55 3.46 10.86
N THR A 141 5.33 2.38 10.76
CA THR A 141 6.16 1.86 11.88
C THR A 141 7.13 2.93 12.40
N THR A 142 7.78 3.66 11.50
CA THR A 142 8.73 4.71 11.88
C THR A 142 8.00 5.90 12.51
N VAL A 143 6.84 6.27 11.97
CA VAL A 143 6.02 7.37 12.49
C VAL A 143 5.50 7.06 13.89
N LEU A 144 4.93 5.86 14.11
CA LEU A 144 4.37 5.46 15.40
C LEU A 144 5.46 5.31 16.47
N THR A 145 6.58 4.63 16.15
CA THR A 145 7.71 4.51 17.08
C THR A 145 8.29 5.88 17.45
N PHE A 146 8.48 6.78 16.47
CA PHE A 146 8.95 8.14 16.75
C PHE A 146 8.03 8.90 17.71
N ASN A 147 6.72 8.65 17.64
CA ASN A 147 5.74 9.25 18.53
C ASN A 147 5.58 8.50 19.87
N GLY A 148 6.39 7.47 20.14
CA GLY A 148 6.40 6.75 21.42
C GLY A 148 5.28 5.75 21.62
N PHE A 149 4.74 5.19 20.53
CA PHE A 149 3.83 4.04 20.60
C PHE A 149 4.62 2.73 20.69
N ASN A 150 4.16 1.80 21.52
CA ASN A 150 4.68 0.44 21.53
C ASN A 150 4.10 -0.34 20.35
N LEU A 151 4.95 -1.03 19.59
CA LEU A 151 4.48 -1.81 18.44
C LEU A 151 5.28 -3.09 18.20
N ILE A 152 4.58 -4.09 17.68
CA ILE A 152 5.15 -5.25 17.01
C ILE A 152 4.90 -5.14 15.50
N THR A 153 5.68 -5.85 14.70
CA THR A 153 5.53 -5.88 13.25
C THR A 153 5.35 -7.30 12.75
N ASP A 154 4.49 -7.49 11.76
CA ASP A 154 4.30 -8.77 11.07
C ASP A 154 4.08 -8.54 9.57
N SER A 155 4.05 -9.60 8.77
CA SER A 155 3.44 -9.60 7.44
C SER A 155 2.00 -9.05 7.47
N TYR A 156 1.48 -8.63 6.32
CA TYR A 156 0.12 -8.11 6.23
C TYR A 156 -0.93 -9.06 6.82
N ASN A 157 -0.87 -10.35 6.49
CA ASN A 157 -1.82 -11.33 7.04
C ASN A 157 -1.54 -11.65 8.51
N GLY A 158 -0.26 -11.83 8.86
CA GLY A 158 0.14 -12.11 10.23
C GLY A 158 -0.25 -10.98 11.19
N ALA A 159 -0.31 -9.72 10.74
CA ALA A 159 -0.76 -8.61 11.59
C ALA A 159 -2.20 -8.80 12.10
N PHE A 160 -3.11 -9.30 11.26
CA PHE A 160 -4.47 -9.64 11.68
C PHE A 160 -4.49 -10.85 12.63
N GLU A 161 -3.64 -11.85 12.38
CA GLU A 161 -3.50 -13.03 13.23
C GLU A 161 -2.92 -12.67 14.60
N SER A 162 -1.90 -11.82 14.66
CA SER A 162 -1.33 -11.30 15.91
C SER A 162 -2.35 -10.53 16.73
N LEU A 163 -3.21 -9.75 16.07
CA LEU A 163 -4.31 -9.07 16.76
C LEU A 163 -5.33 -10.08 17.29
N SER A 164 -5.79 -11.01 16.45
CA SER A 164 -6.78 -12.04 16.82
C SER A 164 -6.28 -12.93 17.98
N ASN A 165 -5.01 -13.30 17.96
CA ASN A 165 -4.36 -14.17 18.96
C ASN A 165 -3.94 -13.44 20.24
N GLY A 166 -4.18 -12.13 20.36
CA GLY A 166 -3.83 -11.37 21.57
C GLY A 166 -2.34 -11.03 21.72
N GLN A 167 -1.54 -11.17 20.66
CA GLN A 167 -0.13 -10.76 20.66
C GLN A 167 0.03 -9.24 20.58
N ALA A 168 -0.94 -8.56 19.95
CA ALA A 168 -1.10 -7.11 19.98
C ALA A 168 -2.46 -6.74 20.56
N ASP A 169 -2.57 -5.55 21.14
CA ASP A 169 -3.81 -5.01 21.69
C ASP A 169 -4.69 -4.38 20.62
N TYR A 170 -4.09 -3.71 19.63
CA TYR A 170 -4.81 -3.04 18.55
C TYR A 170 -4.01 -2.95 17.25
N PHE A 171 -4.70 -2.68 16.15
CA PHE A 171 -4.09 -2.47 14.84
C PHE A 171 -4.59 -1.15 14.21
N PRO A 172 -3.77 -0.08 14.21
CA PRO A 172 -4.08 1.15 13.48
C PRO A 172 -4.08 0.90 11.97
N ARG A 173 -5.26 0.90 11.35
CA ARG A 173 -5.45 0.60 9.93
C ARG A 173 -5.99 1.80 9.17
N ALA A 174 -5.64 1.94 7.90
CA ALA A 174 -6.17 3.04 7.09
C ALA A 174 -7.68 2.89 6.90
N ALA A 175 -8.41 3.99 7.03
CA ALA A 175 -9.86 4.04 6.95
C ALA A 175 -10.40 3.56 5.59
N ASN A 176 -9.64 3.74 4.51
CA ASN A 176 -10.03 3.29 3.17
C ASN A 176 -9.79 1.80 2.90
N GLU A 177 -9.11 1.08 3.79
CA GLU A 177 -8.77 -0.34 3.61
C GLU A 177 -9.59 -1.24 4.54
N VAL A 178 -9.73 -0.81 5.79
CA VAL A 178 -10.26 -1.60 6.91
C VAL A 178 -11.60 -2.30 6.64
N PHE A 179 -12.54 -1.64 5.97
CA PHE A 179 -13.89 -2.18 5.75
C PHE A 179 -13.89 -3.37 4.80
N THR A 180 -13.13 -3.28 3.70
CA THR A 180 -13.03 -4.36 2.71
C THR A 180 -12.20 -5.50 3.28
N GLU A 181 -11.17 -5.20 4.07
CA GLU A 181 -10.37 -6.20 4.77
C GLU A 181 -11.21 -7.04 5.74
N LEU A 182 -12.00 -6.39 6.61
CA LEU A 182 -12.90 -7.08 7.53
C LEU A 182 -13.97 -7.92 6.81
N LYS A 183 -14.50 -7.45 5.67
CA LYS A 183 -15.47 -8.24 4.87
C LYS A 183 -14.82 -9.45 4.21
N SER A 184 -13.59 -9.29 3.72
CA SER A 184 -12.86 -10.32 2.97
C SER A 184 -12.32 -11.44 3.87
N ARG A 185 -12.19 -11.17 5.17
CA ARG A 185 -11.69 -12.09 6.17
C ARG A 185 -12.85 -12.73 6.93
N SER A 186 -12.74 -14.02 7.23
CA SER A 186 -13.70 -14.74 8.08
C SER A 186 -13.50 -14.46 9.58
N THR A 187 -12.69 -13.46 9.94
CA THR A 187 -12.41 -13.05 11.32
C THR A 187 -13.60 -12.29 11.89
N LYS A 188 -14.55 -13.02 12.48
CA LYS A 188 -15.73 -12.45 13.16
C LYS A 188 -15.40 -11.83 14.52
N ASP A 189 -14.16 -11.99 14.97
CA ASP A 189 -13.65 -11.57 16.26
C ASP A 189 -13.01 -10.17 16.23
N LEU A 190 -12.81 -9.57 15.06
CA LEU A 190 -12.21 -8.24 14.92
C LEU A 190 -13.27 -7.19 14.55
N ILE A 191 -13.21 -6.03 15.22
CA ILE A 191 -14.11 -4.89 15.00
C ILE A 191 -13.31 -3.58 14.91
N ILE A 192 -13.96 -2.55 14.39
CA ILE A 192 -13.48 -1.17 14.48
C ILE A 192 -14.00 -0.60 15.80
N ALA A 193 -13.11 -0.11 16.66
CA ALA A 193 -13.42 0.63 17.89
C ALA A 193 -13.48 2.14 17.64
#